data_AF-A0A7C4DV25-F1
#
_entry.id   AF-A0A7C4DV25-F1
#
_cell.length_a   1.000
_cell.length_b   1.000
_cell.length_c   1.000
_cell.angle_alpha   90.00
_cell.angle_beta   90.00
_cell.angle_gamma   90.00
#
_symmetry.space_group_name_H-M   'P 1'
#
loop_
_entity.id
_entity.type
_entity.pdbx_description
1 polymer ?
#
loop_
_entity_poly.entity_id
_entity_poly.type
_entity_poly.pdbx_seq_one_letter_code
_entity_poly.pdbx_strand_id
1 'polypeptide(L)'
;MAWVFQEPLPENLVPIVVEDPRILRSTAIYDLSEVYVGKPICLRLNETESVVFREFEEFLKTEYGLNFMERLPPPPPGHLAPEKVSLNVS
;
A
#
# COMPACT_ATOMS: atom_id res chain seq x y z
N MET A 1 -9.53 10.70 -6.96
CA MET A 1 -8.64 11.72 -6.35
C MET A 1 -7.35 11.04 -5.93
N ALA A 2 -6.27 11.78 -5.70
CA ALA A 2 -5.03 11.22 -5.17
C ALA A 2 -4.51 12.03 -3.98
N TRP A 3 -4.01 11.34 -2.96
CA TRP A 3 -3.26 11.93 -1.86
C TRP A 3 -1.82 11.46 -1.94
N VAL A 4 -0.88 12.41 -2.01
CA VAL A 4 0.55 12.13 -2.15
C VAL A 4 1.26 12.76 -0.96
N PHE A 5 1.92 11.93 -0.17
CA PHE A 5 2.57 12.34 1.07
C PHE A 5 4.09 12.43 0.86
N GLN A 6 4.67 13.58 1.21
CA GLN A 6 6.12 13.76 1.26
C GLN A 6 6.71 13.32 2.62
N GLU A 7 5.89 13.37 3.67
CA GLU A 7 6.19 12.87 5.01
C GLU A 7 5.47 11.54 5.24
N PRO A 8 5.88 10.70 6.20
CA PRO A 8 5.24 9.42 6.43
C PRO A 8 3.74 9.55 6.68
N LEU A 9 2.95 8.61 6.15
CA LEU A 9 1.52 8.57 6.41
C LEU A 9 1.24 8.58 7.93
N PRO A 10 0.27 9.39 8.40
CA PRO A 10 -0.18 9.33 9.78
C PRO A 10 -0.57 7.90 10.18
N GLU A 11 -0.13 7.44 11.35
CA GLU A 11 -0.33 6.05 11.78
C GLU A 11 -1.82 5.64 11.84
N ASN A 12 -2.69 6.59 12.19
CA ASN A 12 -4.13 6.39 12.27
C ASN A 12 -4.83 6.40 10.90
N LEU A 13 -4.16 6.82 9.82
CA LEU A 13 -4.81 6.93 8.51
C LEU A 13 -5.06 5.56 7.90
N VAL A 14 -4.09 4.64 8.00
CA VAL A 14 -4.20 3.27 7.45
C VAL A 14 -5.41 2.51 8.00
N PRO A 15 -5.63 2.40 9.32
CA PRO A 15 -6.82 1.70 9.83
C PRO A 15 -8.12 2.36 9.37
N ILE A 16 -8.19 3.70 9.32
CA ILE A 16 -9.40 4.41 8.84
C ILE A 16 -9.72 4.06 7.38
N VAL A 17 -8.71 4.05 6.49
CA VAL A 17 -8.96 3.74 5.07
C VAL A 17 -9.24 2.27 4.81
N VAL A 18 -8.75 1.36 5.67
CA VAL A 18 -9.08 -0.07 5.60
C VAL A 18 -10.49 -0.34 6.12
N GLU A 19 -10.93 0.37 7.17
CA GLU A 19 -12.29 0.25 7.72
C GLU A 19 -13.37 0.76 6.77
N ASP A 20 -13.05 1.73 5.90
CA ASP A 20 -13.95 2.22 4.85
C ASP A 20 -13.37 2.03 3.43
N PRO A 21 -13.63 0.86 2.80
CA PRO A 21 -13.17 0.56 1.45
C PRO A 21 -13.66 1.52 0.37
N ARG A 22 -14.68 2.36 0.65
CA ARG A 22 -15.15 3.36 -0.32
C ARG A 22 -14.10 4.45 -0.53
N ILE A 23 -13.23 4.68 0.46
CA ILE A 23 -12.14 5.65 0.35
C ILE A 23 -11.15 5.17 -0.70
N LEU A 24 -10.67 3.93 -0.63
CA LEU A 24 -9.67 3.39 -1.56
C LEU A 24 -10.22 3.21 -3.00
N ARG A 25 -11.53 3.01 -3.16
CA ARG A 25 -12.19 2.99 -4.47
C ARG A 25 -12.33 4.35 -5.14
N SER A 26 -12.24 5.44 -4.37
CA SER A 26 -12.39 6.80 -4.90
C SER A 26 -11.11 7.63 -4.84
N THR A 27 -10.17 7.22 -3.98
CA THR A 27 -8.93 7.94 -3.67
C THR A 27 -7.75 6.98 -3.67
N ALA A 28 -6.76 7.26 -4.50
CA ALA A 28 -5.46 6.62 -4.46
C ALA A 28 -4.56 7.33 -3.44
N ILE A 29 -3.79 6.59 -2.66
CA ILE A 29 -2.88 7.13 -1.65
C ILE A 29 -1.47 6.62 -1.91
N TYR A 30 -0.51 7.54 -1.95
CA TYR A 30 0.89 7.27 -2.19
C TYR A 30 1.75 7.92 -1.07
N ASP A 31 2.52 7.12 -0.36
CA ASP A 31 3.57 7.59 0.55
C ASP A 31 4.91 7.61 -0.17
N LEU A 32 5.47 8.81 -0.35
CA LEU A 32 6.78 9.01 -0.94
C LEU A 32 7.84 9.36 0.11
N SER A 33 7.54 9.28 1.40
CA SER A 33 8.48 9.66 2.46
C SER A 33 9.80 8.89 2.38
N GLU A 34 9.75 7.59 2.08
CA GLU A 34 10.95 6.77 1.86
C GLU A 34 11.73 7.24 0.62
N VAL A 35 11.04 7.71 -0.43
CA VAL A 35 11.66 8.30 -1.64
C VAL A 35 12.41 9.58 -1.30
N TYR A 36 11.83 10.46 -0.48
CA TYR A 36 12.46 11.71 -0.06
C TYR A 36 13.71 11.50 0.82
N VAL A 37 13.86 10.33 1.46
CA VAL A 37 15.08 9.94 2.17
C VAL A 37 16.02 9.04 1.34
N GLY A 38 15.77 8.94 0.03
CA GLY A 38 16.67 8.29 -0.93
C GLY A 38 16.45 6.79 -1.13
N LYS A 39 15.34 6.22 -0.64
CA LYS A 39 15.00 4.81 -0.86
C LYS A 39 13.96 4.67 -1.98
N PRO A 40 14.10 3.69 -2.89
CA PRO A 40 13.19 3.54 -4.03
C PRO A 40 11.90 2.79 -3.63
N ILE A 41 11.26 3.20 -2.55
CA ILE A 41 10.07 2.56 -1.99
C ILE A 41 8.94 3.58 -1.91
N CYS A 42 7.79 3.24 -2.47
CA CYS A 42 6.55 3.98 -2.31
C CYS A 42 5.53 3.06 -1.65
N LEU A 43 4.91 3.52 -0.56
CA LEU A 43 3.71 2.83 -0.07
C LEU A 43 2.56 3.18 -0.99
N ARG A 44 1.82 2.18 -1.46
CA ARG A 44 0.67 2.37 -2.34
C ARG A 44 -0.58 1.77 -1.73
N LEU A 45 -1.65 2.57 -1.66
CA LEU A 45 -3.01 2.10 -1.39
C LEU A 45 -3.94 2.65 -2.49
N ASN A 46 -4.32 1.81 -3.45
CA ASN A 46 -5.13 2.25 -4.59
C ASN A 46 -6.05 1.11 -5.06
N GLU A 47 -7.37 1.32 -4.94
CA GLU A 47 -8.41 0.42 -5.44
C GLU A 47 -9.35 1.11 -6.45
N THR A 48 -8.92 2.23 -7.01
CA THR A 48 -9.79 3.11 -7.82
C THR A 48 -10.08 2.59 -9.24
N GLU A 49 -9.38 1.55 -9.68
CA GLU A 49 -9.40 1.01 -11.06
C GLU A 49 -9.14 2.06 -12.18
N SER A 50 -8.69 3.26 -11.80
CA SER A 50 -8.48 4.37 -12.72
C SER A 50 -7.27 4.13 -13.62
N VAL A 51 -7.48 4.20 -14.94
CA VAL A 51 -6.41 4.12 -15.93
C VAL A 51 -5.34 5.19 -15.68
N VAL A 52 -5.75 6.41 -15.29
CA VAL A 52 -4.80 7.50 -15.01
C VAL A 52 -3.83 7.15 -13.88
N PHE A 53 -4.32 6.52 -12.81
CA PHE A 53 -3.45 6.13 -11.70
C PHE A 53 -2.59 4.91 -12.03
N ARG A 54 -3.08 4.01 -12.89
CA ARG A 54 -2.25 2.92 -13.43
C ARG A 54 -1.09 3.45 -14.27
N GLU A 55 -1.34 4.40 -15.18
CA GLU A 55 -0.27 5.02 -15.99
C GLU A 55 0.71 5.81 -15.11
N PHE A 56 0.21 6.51 -14.09
CA PHE A 56 1.07 7.19 -13.11
C PHE A 56 1.95 6.21 -12.34
N GLU A 57 1.41 5.08 -11.89
CA GLU A 57 2.16 4.04 -11.20
C GLU A 57 3.23 3.40 -12.10
N GLU A 58 2.92 3.20 -13.37
CA GLU A 58 3.89 2.69 -14.35
C GLU A 58 5.02 3.71 -14.56
N PHE A 59 4.68 4.99 -14.74
CA PHE A 59 5.67 6.07 -14.83
C PHE A 59 6.61 6.12 -13.62
N LEU A 60 6.08 5.97 -12.40
CA LEU A 60 6.89 5.93 -11.18
C LEU A 60 7.84 4.71 -11.15
N LYS A 61 7.41 3.57 -11.69
CA LYS A 61 8.29 2.38 -11.81
C LYS A 61 9.35 2.57 -12.89
N THR A 62 8.97 3.04 -14.08
CA THR A 62 9.86 3.07 -15.25
C THR A 62 10.85 4.22 -15.18
N GLU A 63 10.39 5.42 -14.84
CA GLU A 63 11.23 6.63 -14.88
C GLU A 63 11.98 6.85 -13.56
N TYR A 64 11.42 6.41 -12.44
CA TYR A 64 12.00 6.63 -11.11
C TYR A 64 12.49 5.34 -10.42
N GLY A 65 12.25 4.16 -11.01
CA GLY A 65 12.70 2.89 -10.43
C GLY A 65 12.05 2.55 -9.09
N LEU A 66 10.87 3.11 -8.80
CA LEU A 66 10.21 2.90 -7.52
C LEU A 66 9.60 1.49 -7.41
N ASN A 67 9.69 0.93 -6.21
CA ASN A 67 9.02 -0.31 -5.83
C ASN A 67 7.81 0.02 -4.97
N PHE A 68 6.65 -0.56 -5.29
CA PHE A 68 5.47 -0.41 -4.46
C PHE A 68 5.43 -1.45 -3.37
N MET A 69 5.28 -0.99 -2.13
CA MET A 69 4.87 -1.81 -1.01
C MET A 69 3.38 -1.66 -0.77
N GLU A 70 2.73 -2.76 -0.40
CA GLU A 70 1.39 -2.73 0.18
C GLU A 70 1.57 -2.86 1.69
N ARG A 71 1.14 -1.87 2.47
CA ARG A 71 0.97 -2.07 3.92
C ARG A 71 -0.28 -2.93 4.07
N LEU A 72 -0.10 -4.23 4.24
CA LEU A 72 -1.08 -4.98 5.02
C LEU A 72 -1.06 -4.36 6.42
N PRO A 73 -2.19 -3.90 6.99
CA PRO A 73 -2.23 -3.62 8.41
C PRO A 73 -1.77 -4.89 9.15
N PRO A 74 -1.08 -4.77 10.30
CA PRO A 74 -0.83 -5.94 11.12
C PRO A 74 -2.17 -6.64 11.36
N PRO A 75 -2.25 -7.97 11.18
CA PRO A 75 -3.49 -8.69 11.42
C PRO A 75 -4.01 -8.30 12.81
N PRO A 76 -5.33 -8.11 12.97
CA PRO A 76 -5.88 -7.78 14.27
C PRO A 76 -5.38 -8.80 15.30
N PRO A 77 -5.03 -8.38 16.54
CA PRO A 77 -4.56 -9.29 17.57
C PRO A 77 -5.54 -10.47 17.71
N GLY A 78 -5.12 -11.67 17.32
CA GLY A 78 -5.95 -12.88 17.32
C GLY A 78 -6.10 -13.61 15.97
N HIS A 79 -5.68 -13.03 14.84
CA HIS A 79 -5.55 -13.79 13.59
C HIS A 79 -4.19 -14.49 13.54
N LEU A 80 -4.16 -15.75 13.99
CA LEU A 80 -3.04 -16.66 13.73
C LEU A 80 -2.85 -16.74 12.20
N ALA A 81 -1.64 -16.47 11.72
CA ALA A 81 -1.26 -16.83 10.37
C ALA A 81 -1.62 -18.31 10.16
N PRO A 82 -2.19 -18.73 9.01
CA PRO A 82 -2.47 -20.13 8.78
C PRO A 82 -1.14 -20.87 8.93
N GLU A 83 -1.05 -21.71 9.97
CA GLU A 83 0.07 -22.59 10.17
C GLU A 83 0.31 -23.31 8.84
N LYS A 84 1.56 -23.31 8.38
CA LYS A 84 1.96 -24.25 7.33
C LYS A 84 1.64 -25.63 7.88
N VAL A 85 0.52 -26.20 7.42
CA VAL A 85 0.19 -27.61 7.61
C VAL A 85 1.30 -28.38 6.89
N SER A 86 2.36 -28.70 7.63
CA SER A 86 3.24 -29.77 7.26
C SER A 86 2.41 -31.04 7.40
N LEU A 87 1.90 -31.55 6.28
CA LEU A 87 1.44 -32.93 6.18
C LEU A 87 2.68 -33.83 6.30
N ASN A 88 3.01 -34.23 7.52
CA ASN A 88 3.82 -35.41 7.77
C ASN A 88 2.89 -36.63 7.72
N VAL A 89 2.67 -37.13 6.49
CA VAL A 89 2.19 -38.49 6.25
C VAL A 89 3.42 -39.37 6.04
N SER A 90 3.70 -40.21 7.04
CA SER A 90 4.21 -41.60 6.98
C SER A 90 5.08 -41.90 8.20
#